data_AF-A0A835CLP7-F1
#
_entry.id   AF-A0A835CLP7-F1
#
_cell.length_a   1.000
_cell.length_b   1.000
_cell.length_c   1.000
_cell.angle_alpha   90.00
_cell.angle_beta   90.00
_cell.angle_gamma   90.00
#
_symmetry.space_group_name_H-M   'P 1'
#
loop_
_entity.id
_entity.type
_entity.pdbx_description
1 polymer ?
#
loop_
_entity_poly.entity_id
_entity_poly.type
_entity_poly.pdbx_seq_one_letter_code
_entity_poly.pdbx_strand_id
1 'polypeptide(L)'
;MVIPPPVRPPRIIDFLKPYVLKMHFTNKYVSAQVIHTPTATVASSASSQEKALRSSLGTTRDVAAAAKIGKILGERLLLKDIPAVSVHLKREQKYHGKVKAVVDSLRDAGIKLL
;
A
#
# COMPACT_ATOMS: atom_id res chain seq x y z
N MET A 1 -16.52 22.62 -27.71
CA MET A 1 -16.18 21.20 -27.42
C MET A 1 -14.77 21.17 -26.87
N VAL A 2 -14.57 20.72 -25.62
CA VAL A 2 -13.22 20.60 -25.04
C VAL A 2 -12.62 19.31 -25.60
N ILE A 3 -11.56 19.41 -26.40
CA ILE A 3 -10.82 18.24 -26.86
C ILE A 3 -10.08 17.69 -25.64
N PRO A 4 -10.36 16.45 -25.20
CA PRO A 4 -9.59 15.87 -24.10
C PRO A 4 -8.12 15.76 -24.53
N PRO A 5 -7.17 16.08 -23.63
CA PRO A 5 -5.75 15.95 -23.95
C PRO A 5 -5.42 14.51 -24.36
N PRO A 6 -4.42 14.31 -25.22
CA PRO A 6 -4.02 12.98 -25.64
C PRO A 6 -3.64 12.13 -24.42
N VAL A 7 -4.24 10.95 -24.32
CA VAL A 7 -3.95 9.98 -23.25
C VAL A 7 -2.50 9.55 -23.42
N ARG A 8 -1.67 9.78 -22.38
CA ARG A 8 -0.27 9.38 -22.40
C ARG A 8 -0.20 7.85 -22.51
N PRO A 9 0.60 7.27 -23.43
CA PRO A 9 0.72 5.83 -23.53
C PRO A 9 1.23 5.24 -22.21
N PRO A 10 0.69 4.09 -21.76
CA PRO A 10 1.15 3.42 -20.55
C PRO A 10 2.61 3.03 -20.72
N ARG A 11 3.40 3.12 -19.64
CA ARG A 11 4.82 2.78 -19.71
C ARG A 11 4.95 1.26 -19.66
N ILE A 12 5.92 0.70 -20.39
CA ILE A 12 6.16 -0.76 -20.39
C ILE A 12 6.40 -1.32 -18.97
N ILE A 13 6.99 -0.52 -18.08
CA ILE A 13 7.20 -0.87 -16.66
C ILE A 13 5.90 -1.17 -15.91
N ASP A 14 4.77 -0.61 -16.34
CA ASP A 14 3.47 -0.77 -15.70
C ASP A 14 2.92 -2.19 -15.87
N PHE A 15 3.35 -2.89 -16.93
CA PHE A 15 3.04 -4.30 -17.18
C PHE A 15 4.02 -5.26 -16.50
N LEU A 16 5.29 -4.85 -16.35
CA LEU A 16 6.33 -5.67 -15.73
C LEU A 16 6.18 -5.75 -14.20
N LYS A 17 5.64 -4.69 -13.57
CA LYS A 17 5.39 -4.59 -12.13
C LYS A 17 3.93 -4.20 -11.88
N PRO A 18 3.00 -5.16 -12.01
CA PRO A 18 1.57 -4.85 -12.05
C PRO A 18 1.04 -4.36 -10.70
N TYR A 19 1.58 -4.81 -9.58
CA TYR A 19 1.12 -4.44 -8.24
C TYR A 19 2.10 -3.49 -7.55
N VAL A 20 1.62 -2.29 -7.23
CA VAL A 20 2.41 -1.23 -6.59
C VAL A 20 1.82 -0.86 -5.24
N LEU A 21 2.61 -0.97 -4.18
CA LEU A 21 2.28 -0.53 -2.84
C LEU A 21 2.58 0.96 -2.68
N LYS A 22 1.54 1.73 -2.35
CA LYS A 22 1.64 3.13 -1.94
C LYS A 22 1.26 3.28 -0.47
N MET A 23 2.11 3.96 0.28
CA MET A 23 1.89 4.24 1.69
C MET A 23 1.63 5.73 1.90
N HIS A 24 0.65 6.04 2.74
CA HIS A 24 0.32 7.41 3.12
C HIS A 24 0.28 7.54 4.63
N PHE A 25 1.13 8.41 5.15
CA PHE A 25 1.20 8.73 6.56
C PHE A 25 0.70 10.16 6.75
N THR A 26 -0.33 10.32 7.56
CA THR A 26 -0.80 11.63 8.02
C THR A 26 -0.49 11.78 9.50
N ASN A 27 -0.69 12.99 10.04
CA ASN A 27 -0.51 13.24 11.47
C ASN A 27 -1.43 12.41 12.37
N LYS A 28 -2.55 11.88 11.83
CA LYS A 28 -3.57 11.13 12.58
C LYS A 28 -3.68 9.66 12.16
N TYR A 29 -3.44 9.34 10.89
CA TYR A 29 -3.76 8.03 10.33
C TYR A 29 -2.63 7.46 9.47
N VAL A 30 -2.58 6.15 9.43
CA VAL A 30 -1.74 5.36 8.52
C VAL A 30 -2.63 4.66 7.51
N SER A 31 -2.30 4.77 6.23
CA SER A 31 -2.95 4.00 5.17
C SER A 31 -1.92 3.43 4.20
N ALA A 32 -2.25 2.25 3.68
CA ALA A 32 -1.47 1.54 2.70
C ALA A 32 -2.42 0.94 1.65
N GLN A 33 -2.04 1.02 0.38
CA GLN A 33 -2.85 0.57 -0.73
C GLN A 33 -1.98 -0.11 -1.77
N VAL A 34 -2.45 -1.22 -2.32
CA VAL A 34 -1.86 -1.89 -3.47
C VAL A 34 -2.72 -1.61 -4.67
N ILE A 35 -2.10 -1.04 -5.70
CA ILE A 35 -2.75 -0.62 -6.93
C ILE A 35 -2.28 -1.54 -8.05
N HIS A 36 -3.22 -1.99 -8.86
CA HIS A 36 -2.95 -2.66 -10.12
C HIS A 36 -2.73 -1.61 -11.21
N THR A 37 -1.48 -1.45 -11.67
CA THR A 37 -1.09 -0.38 -12.61
C THR A 37 -1.82 -0.46 -13.96
N PRO A 38 -1.97 -1.64 -14.61
CA PRO A 38 -2.64 -1.76 -15.90
C PRO A 38 -4.13 -1.36 -15.87
N THR A 39 -4.84 -1.72 -14.80
CA THR A 39 -6.30 -1.45 -14.68
C THR A 39 -6.57 -0.18 -13.87
N ALA A 40 -5.53 0.44 -13.29
CA ALA A 40 -5.63 1.56 -12.35
C ALA A 40 -6.58 1.32 -11.16
N THR A 41 -6.85 0.07 -10.82
CA THR A 41 -7.76 -0.32 -9.72
C THR A 41 -6.99 -0.60 -8.44
N VAL A 42 -7.61 -0.35 -7.29
CA VAL A 42 -7.04 -0.71 -5.99
C VAL A 42 -7.30 -2.18 -5.73
N ALA A 43 -6.25 -3.00 -5.82
CA ALA A 43 -6.33 -4.43 -5.57
C ALA A 43 -6.62 -4.72 -4.10
N SER A 44 -5.93 -4.05 -3.18
CA SER A 44 -6.21 -4.14 -1.75
C SER A 44 -5.86 -2.83 -1.05
N SER A 45 -6.55 -2.54 0.04
CA SER A 45 -6.28 -1.37 0.87
C SER A 45 -6.38 -1.76 2.33
N ALA A 46 -5.63 -1.07 3.18
CA ALA A 46 -5.75 -1.15 4.62
C ALA A 46 -5.50 0.24 5.21
N SER A 47 -6.36 0.68 6.12
CA SER A 47 -6.17 1.96 6.81
C SER A 47 -6.61 1.91 8.27
N SER A 48 -5.93 2.70 9.10
CA SER A 48 -6.33 2.89 10.51
C SER A 48 -7.68 3.61 10.66
N GLN A 49 -8.28 4.06 9.56
CA GLN A 49 -9.59 4.73 9.55
C GLN A 49 -10.75 3.74 9.32
N GLU A 50 -10.47 2.50 8.95
CA GLU A 50 -11.51 1.47 8.82
C GLU A 50 -12.26 1.29 10.13
N LYS A 51 -13.60 1.27 10.08
CA LYS A 51 -14.45 1.15 11.26
C LYS A 51 -14.11 -0.10 12.10
N ALA A 52 -13.83 -1.22 11.43
CA ALA A 52 -13.45 -2.47 12.08
C ALA A 52 -12.11 -2.36 12.83
N LEU A 53 -11.15 -1.60 12.30
CA LEU A 53 -9.81 -1.46 12.86
C LEU A 53 -9.72 -0.35 13.90
N ARG A 54 -10.55 0.68 13.77
CA ARG A 54 -10.57 1.85 14.65
C ARG A 54 -10.80 1.48 16.12
N SER A 55 -11.65 0.48 16.38
CA SER A 55 -11.93 0.01 17.75
C SER A 55 -10.79 -0.85 18.32
N SER A 56 -10.01 -1.51 17.46
CA SER A 56 -8.91 -2.41 17.84
C SER A 56 -7.56 -1.70 18.05
N LEU A 57 -7.46 -0.47 17.57
CA LEU A 57 -6.23 0.32 17.56
C LEU A 57 -6.30 1.38 18.67
N GLY A 58 -5.60 1.14 19.79
CA GLY A 58 -5.45 2.14 20.85
C GLY A 58 -4.77 3.43 20.38
N THR A 59 -3.92 3.36 19.35
CA THR A 59 -3.42 4.55 18.66
C THR A 59 -3.35 4.29 17.15
N THR A 60 -3.68 5.32 16.36
CA THR A 60 -3.87 5.21 14.91
C THR A 60 -2.68 5.65 14.08
N ARG A 61 -1.60 6.18 14.69
CA ARG A 61 -0.45 6.73 13.96
C ARG A 61 0.90 6.11 14.28
N ASP A 62 1.02 5.30 15.31
CA ASP A 62 2.34 4.87 15.80
C ASP A 62 2.94 3.75 14.95
N VAL A 63 4.19 3.41 15.24
CA VAL A 63 4.90 2.31 14.56
C VAL A 63 4.16 0.99 14.74
N ALA A 64 3.57 0.76 15.92
CA ALA A 64 2.72 -0.40 16.19
C ALA A 64 1.45 -0.42 15.32
N ALA A 65 0.83 0.75 15.08
CA ALA A 65 -0.31 0.85 14.18
C ALA A 65 0.09 0.55 12.74
N ALA A 66 1.23 1.08 12.29
CA ALA A 66 1.78 0.82 10.97
C ALA A 66 2.08 -0.68 10.76
N ALA A 67 2.64 -1.35 11.77
CA ALA A 67 2.87 -2.79 11.72
C ALA A 67 1.56 -3.59 11.61
N LYS A 68 0.56 -3.27 12.42
CA LYS A 68 -0.78 -3.91 12.34
C LYS A 68 -1.42 -3.72 10.96
N ILE A 69 -1.37 -2.50 10.41
CA ILE A 69 -1.88 -2.22 9.06
C ILE A 69 -1.12 -3.04 8.00
N GLY A 70 0.20 -3.17 8.14
CA GLY A 70 1.02 -4.00 7.26
C GLY A 70 0.62 -5.47 7.30
N LYS A 71 0.38 -6.04 8.49
CA LYS A 71 -0.06 -7.43 8.65
C LYS A 71 -1.43 -7.68 8.00
N ILE A 72 -2.41 -6.83 8.30
CA ILE A 72 -3.77 -6.93 7.74
C ILE A 72 -3.75 -6.79 6.22
N LEU A 73 -2.96 -5.85 5.70
CA LEU A 73 -2.80 -5.70 4.26
C LEU A 73 -2.16 -6.95 3.64
N GLY A 74 -1.23 -7.57 4.35
CA GLY A 74 -0.58 -8.80 3.92
C GLY A 74 -1.55 -9.98 3.81
N GLU A 75 -2.35 -10.21 4.84
CA GLU A 75 -3.42 -11.22 4.85
C GLU A 75 -4.42 -10.99 3.70
N ARG A 76 -4.81 -9.74 3.46
CA ARG A 76 -5.71 -9.38 2.34
C ARG A 76 -5.11 -9.64 0.97
N LEU A 77 -3.79 -9.53 0.82
CA LEU A 77 -3.09 -9.83 -0.44
C LEU A 77 -2.98 -11.33 -0.66
N LEU A 78 -2.69 -12.10 0.39
CA LEU A 78 -2.69 -13.56 0.34
C LEU A 78 -4.07 -14.11 -0.06
N LEU A 79 -5.15 -13.58 0.52
CA LEU A 79 -6.51 -13.93 0.16
C LEU A 79 -6.90 -13.58 -1.27
N LYS A 80 -6.16 -12.67 -1.91
CA LYS A 80 -6.35 -12.27 -3.32
C LYS A 80 -5.34 -12.91 -4.26
N ASP A 81 -4.54 -13.86 -3.76
CA ASP A 81 -3.49 -14.56 -4.52
C ASP A 81 -2.49 -13.61 -5.18
N ILE A 82 -2.10 -12.53 -4.49
CA ILE A 82 -1.08 -11.57 -4.95
C ILE A 82 0.23 -11.84 -4.22
N PRO A 83 1.19 -12.58 -4.82
CA PRO A 83 2.40 -13.01 -4.13
C PRO A 83 3.52 -11.96 -4.13
N ALA A 84 3.47 -10.98 -5.04
CA ALA A 84 4.55 -10.02 -5.22
C ALA A 84 4.05 -8.60 -5.43
N VAL A 85 4.69 -7.64 -4.76
CA VAL A 85 4.34 -6.22 -4.80
C VAL A 85 5.59 -5.36 -4.84
N SER A 86 5.62 -4.32 -5.69
CA SER A 86 6.69 -3.34 -5.70
C SER A 86 6.37 -2.15 -4.80
N VAL A 87 7.36 -1.71 -4.02
CA VAL A 87 7.18 -0.58 -3.08
C VAL A 87 7.45 0.73 -3.79
N HIS A 88 6.47 1.63 -3.79
CA HIS A 88 6.63 2.98 -4.30
C HIS A 88 6.63 4.01 -3.17
N LEU A 89 7.83 4.46 -2.79
CA LEU A 89 8.02 5.51 -1.79
C LEU A 89 7.88 6.90 -2.42
N LYS A 90 7.27 7.84 -1.68
CA LYS A 90 7.34 9.26 -2.04
C LYS A 90 8.77 9.77 -1.84
N ARG A 91 9.16 10.86 -2.52
CA ARG A 91 10.51 11.46 -2.43
C ARG A 91 10.96 11.76 -0.98
N GLU A 92 10.02 12.09 -0.11
CA GLU A 92 10.26 12.43 1.30
C GLU A 92 10.28 11.21 2.22
N GLN A 93 9.78 10.06 1.75
CA GLN A 93 9.71 8.83 2.53
C GLN A 93 11.02 8.07 2.42
N LYS A 94 11.75 8.00 3.54
CA LYS A 94 12.89 7.09 3.69
C LYS A 94 12.43 5.81 4.34
N TYR A 95 13.14 4.71 4.07
CA TYR A 95 12.92 3.43 4.74
C TYR A 95 13.36 3.52 6.21
N HIS A 96 12.49 4.07 7.04
CA HIS A 96 12.70 4.30 8.46
C HIS A 96 11.36 4.36 9.20
N GLY A 97 11.38 4.11 10.52
CA GLY A 97 10.22 4.23 11.41
C GLY A 97 8.98 3.50 10.89
N LYS A 98 7.93 4.26 10.57
CA LYS A 98 6.63 3.72 10.14
C LYS A 98 6.69 3.03 8.77
N VAL A 99 7.47 3.56 7.83
CA VAL A 99 7.65 2.94 6.50
C VAL A 99 8.27 1.56 6.67
N LYS A 100 9.34 1.47 7.48
CA LYS A 100 10.00 0.22 7.80
C LYS A 100 9.03 -0.79 8.41
N ALA A 101 8.22 -0.38 9.38
CA ALA A 101 7.26 -1.26 10.04
C ALA A 101 6.21 -1.86 9.08
N VAL A 102 5.71 -1.09 8.11
CA VAL A 102 4.76 -1.62 7.11
C VAL A 102 5.45 -2.66 6.21
N VAL A 103 6.64 -2.33 5.71
CA VAL A 103 7.40 -3.20 4.81
C VAL A 103 7.81 -4.49 5.50
N ASP A 104 8.31 -4.42 6.73
CA ASP A 104 8.73 -5.58 7.51
C ASP A 104 7.53 -6.48 7.82
N SER A 105 6.37 -5.90 8.11
CA SER A 105 5.14 -6.68 8.36
C SER A 105 4.59 -7.36 7.10
N LEU A 106 4.77 -6.77 5.92
CA LEU A 106 4.40 -7.42 4.65
C LEU A 106 5.35 -8.57 4.31
N ARG A 107 6.62 -8.43 4.65
CA ARG A 107 7.62 -9.48 4.50
C ARG A 107 7.34 -10.66 5.43
N ASP A 108 6.98 -10.38 6.69
CA ASP A 108 6.54 -11.38 7.67
C ASP A 108 5.27 -12.12 7.21
N ALA A 109 4.34 -11.40 6.57
CA ALA A 109 3.16 -11.99 5.92
C ALA A 109 3.48 -12.80 4.64
N GLY A 110 4.75 -12.98 4.26
CA GLY A 110 5.14 -13.85 3.14
C GLY A 110 5.04 -13.22 1.75
N ILE A 111 4.84 -11.91 1.64
CA ILE A 111 4.75 -11.22 0.35
C ILE A 111 6.15 -10.87 -0.16
N LYS A 112 6.42 -11.20 -1.42
CA LYS A 112 7.69 -10.89 -2.07
C LYS A 112 7.72 -9.42 -2.49
N LEU A 113 8.70 -8.70 -1.99
CA LEU A 113 8.92 -7.28 -2.32
C LEU A 113 9.89 -7.18 -3.51
N LEU A 114 9.49 -6.45 -4.56
CA LEU A 114 10.22 -6.27 -5.84
C LEU A 114 10.72 -4.85 -6.09
#